data_AF-A0A0U2YKC0-F1
#
_entry.id   AF-A0A0U2YKC0-F1
#
_cell.length_a   1.000
_cell.length_b   1.000
_cell.length_c   1.000
_cell.angle_alpha   90.00
_cell.angle_beta   90.00
_cell.angle_gamma   90.00
#
_symmetry.space_group_name_H-M   'P 1'
#
loop_
_entity.id
_entity.type
_entity.pdbx_description
1 polymer ?
#
loop_
_entity_poly.entity_id
_entity_poly.type
_entity_poly.pdbx_seq_one_letter_code
_entity_poly.pdbx_strand_id
1 'polypeptide(L)'
;NSEVEVGDCVGSKGKEVLSLAVMAERAGQATGVVSTARITHATPAAMYAHTPHRDWEGDVNMTPEAIAAGCKDIAQQLATWSHGDGFEVIFGGGRDRFLPETMNDPEDTDKKGSRKDGRNLVQEWQNRYSNSGVFLWNKEQFDKLDPQTPHVMGLFERSHMRYEADRLKDNGGEPSLAEMTAKSIDMLSRNPNGFFLMVEGGRIDHAHPTTRAMPTARSRTWWRSTMPSKRLWGR
;
A
#
# COMPACT_ATOMS: atom_id res chain seq x y z
N ASN A 1 -1.86 20.82 -3.39
CA ASN A 1 -2.05 20.36 -4.78
C ASN A 1 -3.27 20.90 -5.54
N SER A 2 -4.18 21.73 -4.98
CA SER A 2 -5.32 22.25 -5.76
C SER A 2 -4.94 23.31 -6.83
N GLU A 3 -3.70 23.79 -6.85
CA GLU A 3 -3.18 24.81 -7.75
C GLU A 3 -2.14 24.26 -8.75
N VAL A 4 -2.20 22.97 -9.04
CA VAL A 4 -1.28 22.29 -9.95
C VAL A 4 -2.09 21.61 -11.04
N GLU A 5 -1.73 21.84 -12.29
CA GLU A 5 -2.34 21.14 -13.41
C GLU A 5 -2.03 19.65 -13.33
N VAL A 6 -3.00 18.83 -13.69
CA VAL A 6 -2.86 17.37 -13.64
C VAL A 6 -1.71 16.95 -14.57
N GLY A 7 -0.73 16.23 -14.01
CA GLY A 7 0.48 15.80 -14.74
C GLY A 7 1.61 16.83 -14.83
N ASP A 8 1.45 18.04 -14.31
CA ASP A 8 2.54 19.04 -14.28
C ASP A 8 3.56 18.72 -13.17
N CYS A 9 4.58 17.94 -13.53
CA CYS A 9 5.67 17.59 -12.63
C CYS A 9 6.38 18.82 -12.04
N VAL A 10 6.71 19.80 -12.88
CA VAL A 10 7.52 20.95 -12.47
C VAL A 10 6.70 21.86 -11.56
N GLY A 11 5.46 22.17 -11.95
CA GLY A 11 4.55 22.98 -11.15
C GLY A 11 4.08 22.33 -9.86
N SER A 12 4.25 21.00 -9.71
CA SER A 12 3.94 20.28 -8.46
C SER A 12 4.96 20.48 -7.34
N LYS A 13 6.22 20.80 -7.69
CA LYS A 13 7.32 20.86 -6.71
C LYS A 13 7.12 22.00 -5.72
N GLY A 14 7.30 21.72 -4.44
CA GLY A 14 7.15 22.69 -3.35
C GLY A 14 5.70 22.97 -2.94
N LYS A 15 4.72 22.29 -3.56
CA LYS A 15 3.28 22.39 -3.23
C LYS A 15 2.76 21.14 -2.52
N GLU A 16 3.67 20.29 -2.03
CA GLU A 16 3.37 19.09 -1.27
C GLU A 16 2.65 19.45 0.03
N VAL A 17 1.69 18.60 0.44
CA VAL A 17 0.93 18.77 1.67
C VAL A 17 1.20 17.59 2.59
N LEU A 18 1.35 17.87 3.88
CA LEU A 18 1.61 16.81 4.87
C LEU A 18 0.37 15.91 5.00
N SER A 19 0.58 14.60 4.89
CA SER A 19 -0.43 13.61 5.20
C SER A 19 -0.52 13.38 6.72
N LEU A 20 -1.61 12.76 7.17
CA LEU A 20 -1.75 12.34 8.56
C LEU A 20 -0.68 11.32 8.96
N ALA A 21 -0.25 10.44 8.05
CA ALA A 21 0.85 9.52 8.32
C ALA A 21 2.16 10.27 8.59
N VAL A 22 2.49 11.29 7.79
CA VAL A 22 3.68 12.11 8.04
C VAL A 22 3.58 12.88 9.36
N MET A 23 2.39 13.35 9.73
CA MET A 23 2.18 14.00 11.02
C MET A 23 2.34 13.02 12.19
N ALA A 24 1.83 11.79 12.06
CA ALA A 24 1.96 10.73 13.06
C ALA A 24 3.42 10.31 13.27
N GLU A 25 4.17 10.09 12.19
CA GLU A 25 5.62 9.84 12.23
C GLU A 25 6.38 10.94 12.97
N ARG A 26 6.08 12.21 12.64
CA ARG A 26 6.72 13.37 13.30
C ARG A 26 6.36 13.47 14.78
N ALA A 27 5.25 12.89 15.21
CA ALA A 27 4.85 12.78 16.60
C ALA A 27 5.41 11.52 17.30
N GLY A 28 6.24 10.73 16.61
CA GLY A 28 6.83 9.50 17.14
C GLY A 28 5.85 8.33 17.27
N GLN A 29 4.70 8.41 16.59
CA GLN A 29 3.70 7.35 16.52
C GLN A 29 4.07 6.35 15.42
N ALA A 30 3.70 5.09 15.60
CA ALA A 30 3.82 4.09 14.53
C ALA A 30 2.81 4.39 13.41
N THR A 31 3.16 4.05 12.17
CA THR A 31 2.29 4.24 11.01
C THR A 31 2.07 2.97 10.20
N GLY A 32 0.84 2.81 9.71
CA GLY A 32 0.48 1.72 8.82
C GLY A 32 -0.50 2.12 7.73
N VAL A 33 -0.38 1.41 6.60
CA VAL A 33 -1.27 1.55 5.45
C VAL A 33 -1.72 0.17 4.97
N VAL A 34 -3.03 -0.04 4.95
CA VAL A 34 -3.68 -1.29 4.58
C VAL A 34 -4.74 -1.04 3.52
N SER A 35 -4.69 -1.76 2.41
CA SER A 35 -5.71 -1.65 1.35
C SER A 35 -5.94 -2.98 0.63
N THR A 36 -7.14 -3.19 0.10
CA THR A 36 -7.42 -4.25 -0.88
C THR A 36 -7.18 -3.82 -2.34
N ALA A 37 -6.82 -2.55 -2.57
CA ALA A 37 -6.36 -2.08 -3.87
C ALA A 37 -4.85 -2.36 -4.04
N ARG A 38 -4.28 -1.88 -5.15
CA ARG A 38 -2.82 -1.74 -5.22
C ARG A 38 -2.40 -0.74 -4.15
N ILE A 39 -1.30 -0.99 -3.46
CA ILE A 39 -0.83 -0.06 -2.43
C ILE A 39 -0.46 1.31 -3.01
N THR A 40 -0.23 1.38 -4.33
CA THR A 40 0.02 2.57 -5.14
C THR A 40 -1.24 3.28 -5.63
N HIS A 41 -2.43 2.74 -5.36
CA HIS A 41 -3.70 3.36 -5.73
C HIS A 41 -3.90 4.69 -4.99
N ALA A 42 -4.76 5.57 -5.51
CA ALA A 42 -4.90 6.94 -5.03
C ALA A 42 -5.14 7.07 -3.51
N THR A 43 -6.02 6.23 -2.93
CA THR A 43 -6.34 6.29 -1.50
C THR A 43 -5.14 5.96 -0.60
N PRO A 44 -4.44 4.83 -0.75
CA PRO A 44 -3.21 4.58 0.01
C PRO A 44 -2.09 5.53 -0.35
N ALA A 45 -1.93 5.89 -1.61
CA ALA A 45 -0.92 6.85 -2.06
C ALA A 45 -1.07 8.21 -1.36
N ALA A 46 -2.29 8.67 -1.05
CA ALA A 46 -2.50 9.92 -0.34
C ALA A 46 -1.84 9.97 1.05
N MET A 47 -1.48 8.81 1.63
CA MET A 47 -0.78 8.76 2.92
C MET A 47 0.73 9.04 2.79
N TYR A 48 1.33 8.85 1.62
CA TYR A 48 2.80 8.86 1.51
C TYR A 48 3.37 9.53 0.25
N ALA A 49 2.57 9.68 -0.81
CA ALA A 49 3.01 10.16 -2.10
C ALA A 49 2.59 11.60 -2.37
N HIS A 50 3.44 12.29 -3.11
CA HIS A 50 3.16 13.58 -3.72
C HIS A 50 3.33 13.44 -5.23
N THR A 51 2.21 13.48 -5.95
CA THR A 51 2.20 13.37 -7.40
C THR A 51 1.13 14.29 -7.98
N PRO A 52 1.37 14.96 -9.12
CA PRO A 52 0.35 15.69 -9.85
C PRO A 52 -0.57 14.76 -10.67
N HIS A 53 -0.27 13.46 -10.72
CA HIS A 53 -1.08 12.48 -11.47
C HIS A 53 -1.21 11.16 -10.72
N ARG A 54 -2.44 10.78 -10.38
CA ARG A 54 -2.73 9.57 -9.59
C ARG A 54 -2.32 8.27 -10.29
N ASP A 55 -2.31 8.25 -11.61
CA ASP A 55 -1.98 7.03 -12.37
C ASP A 55 -0.47 6.78 -12.49
N TRP A 56 0.39 7.68 -11.99
CA TRP A 56 1.85 7.48 -11.93
C TRP A 56 2.23 6.46 -10.84
N GLU A 57 1.57 5.30 -10.85
CA GLU A 57 1.72 4.22 -9.88
C GLU A 57 3.10 3.55 -10.00
N GLY A 58 3.63 3.45 -11.22
CA GLY A 58 5.00 3.03 -11.54
C GLY A 58 5.60 3.90 -12.66
N ASP A 59 6.91 3.75 -12.91
CA ASP A 59 7.65 4.50 -13.94
C ASP A 59 7.04 4.34 -15.34
N VAL A 60 6.51 3.15 -15.65
CA VAL A 60 5.82 2.85 -16.91
C VAL A 60 4.58 3.72 -17.18
N ASN A 61 4.03 4.35 -16.13
CA ASN A 61 2.86 5.21 -16.23
C ASN A 61 3.22 6.71 -16.39
N MET A 62 4.49 7.06 -16.30
CA MET A 62 4.97 8.43 -16.36
C MET A 62 5.39 8.82 -17.78
N THR A 63 5.32 10.12 -18.08
CA THR A 63 5.89 10.63 -19.34
C THR A 63 7.41 10.76 -19.20
N PRO A 64 8.18 10.62 -20.29
CA PRO A 64 9.62 10.87 -20.28
C PRO A 64 9.99 12.24 -19.73
N GLU A 65 9.17 13.26 -20.01
CA GLU A 65 9.37 14.63 -19.53
C GLU A 65 9.26 14.72 -18.01
N ALA A 66 8.27 14.02 -17.41
CA ALA A 66 8.10 14.00 -15.96
C ALA A 66 9.26 13.27 -15.25
N ILE A 67 9.73 12.17 -15.83
CA ILE A 67 10.90 11.42 -15.34
C ILE A 67 12.16 12.31 -15.43
N ALA A 68 12.39 12.95 -16.58
CA ALA A 68 13.53 13.85 -16.78
C ALA A 68 13.47 15.08 -15.85
N ALA A 69 12.26 15.57 -15.54
CA ALA A 69 12.05 16.62 -14.56
C ALA A 69 12.26 16.16 -13.10
N GLY A 70 12.51 14.87 -12.85
CA GLY A 70 12.83 14.32 -11.54
C GLY A 70 11.62 13.97 -10.67
N CYS A 71 10.41 13.89 -11.26
CA CYS A 71 9.29 13.29 -10.55
C CYS A 71 9.54 11.80 -10.32
N LYS A 72 9.02 11.29 -9.20
CA LYS A 72 9.11 9.88 -8.82
C LYS A 72 7.73 9.26 -8.90
N ASP A 73 7.66 8.03 -9.40
CA ASP A 73 6.42 7.25 -9.36
C ASP A 73 6.02 6.91 -7.92
N ILE A 74 4.74 6.61 -7.70
CA ILE A 74 4.17 6.36 -6.37
C ILE A 74 4.86 5.15 -5.70
N ALA A 75 5.15 4.07 -6.42
CA ALA A 75 5.86 2.91 -5.86
C ALA A 75 7.26 3.30 -5.35
N GLN A 76 8.01 4.08 -6.14
CA GLN A 76 9.31 4.60 -5.73
C GLN A 76 9.19 5.50 -4.48
N GLN A 77 8.16 6.35 -4.42
CA GLN A 77 7.93 7.20 -3.24
C GLN A 77 7.64 6.39 -1.98
N LEU A 78 6.90 5.28 -2.08
CA LEU A 78 6.67 4.37 -0.96
C LEU A 78 7.96 3.67 -0.52
N ALA A 79 8.68 3.06 -1.45
CA ALA A 79 9.89 2.29 -1.14
C ALA A 79 11.01 3.17 -0.54
N THR A 80 11.04 4.44 -0.91
CA THR A 80 12.03 5.42 -0.44
C THR A 80 11.48 6.43 0.56
N TRP A 81 10.30 6.17 1.15
CA TRP A 81 9.63 7.09 2.06
C TRP A 81 10.53 7.43 3.25
N SER A 82 10.80 8.72 3.50
CA SER A 82 11.91 9.19 4.35
C SER A 82 11.47 9.95 5.60
N HIS A 83 10.24 9.73 6.03
CA HIS A 83 9.74 10.27 7.30
C HIS A 83 9.95 9.25 8.42
N GLY A 84 10.48 9.72 9.56
CA GLY A 84 10.76 8.86 10.71
C GLY A 84 11.72 7.72 10.39
N ASP A 85 11.50 6.58 11.02
CA ASP A 85 12.03 5.28 10.59
C ASP A 85 11.19 4.65 9.47
N GLY A 86 9.97 5.15 9.23
CA GLY A 86 9.11 4.81 8.12
C GLY A 86 8.07 3.74 8.49
N PHE A 87 7.05 3.55 7.65
CA PHE A 87 5.92 2.66 7.97
C PHE A 87 6.34 1.31 8.57
N GLU A 88 5.80 0.97 9.73
CA GLU A 88 5.91 -0.36 10.30
C GLU A 88 5.09 -1.37 9.50
N VAL A 89 3.95 -0.96 8.94
CA VAL A 89 3.03 -1.87 8.24
C VAL A 89 2.58 -1.34 6.88
N ILE A 90 2.87 -2.09 5.83
CA ILE A 90 2.39 -1.83 4.46
C ILE A 90 1.72 -3.11 3.95
N PHE A 91 0.39 -3.11 3.79
CA PHE A 91 -0.35 -4.27 3.29
C PHE A 91 -1.28 -3.92 2.13
N GLY A 92 -1.20 -4.69 1.04
CA GLY A 92 -2.16 -4.63 -0.05
C GLY A 92 -1.74 -5.44 -1.26
N GLY A 93 -2.17 -5.04 -2.46
CA GLY A 93 -1.70 -5.62 -3.71
C GLY A 93 -0.70 -4.72 -4.45
N GLY A 94 -0.36 -5.08 -5.68
CA GLY A 94 0.34 -4.22 -6.63
C GLY A 94 1.81 -4.56 -6.83
N ARG A 95 2.21 -5.83 -6.65
CA ARG A 95 3.60 -6.27 -6.85
C ARG A 95 4.18 -5.83 -8.20
N ASP A 96 3.36 -5.76 -9.25
CA ASP A 96 3.84 -5.39 -10.58
C ASP A 96 4.50 -4.01 -10.66
N ARG A 97 4.13 -3.05 -9.81
CA ARG A 97 4.73 -1.71 -9.77
C ARG A 97 6.10 -1.66 -9.10
N PHE A 98 6.47 -2.72 -8.37
CA PHE A 98 7.71 -2.79 -7.58
C PHE A 98 8.76 -3.70 -8.20
N LEU A 99 8.38 -4.58 -9.12
CA LEU A 99 9.27 -5.54 -9.77
C LEU A 99 9.66 -5.09 -11.19
N PRO A 100 10.91 -5.35 -11.64
CA PRO A 100 11.33 -5.06 -13.00
C PRO A 100 10.67 -6.01 -14.01
N GLU A 101 10.52 -5.56 -15.25
CA GLU A 101 9.94 -6.36 -16.34
C GLU A 101 10.76 -7.61 -16.73
N THR A 102 11.96 -7.76 -16.14
CA THR A 102 12.81 -8.95 -16.29
C THR A 102 12.54 -10.02 -15.24
N MET A 103 11.81 -9.70 -14.17
CA MET A 103 11.54 -10.60 -13.04
C MET A 103 10.11 -11.14 -13.09
N ASN A 104 9.96 -12.45 -12.91
CA ASN A 104 8.64 -13.08 -12.83
C ASN A 104 7.95 -12.74 -11.50
N ASP A 105 6.63 -12.63 -11.52
CA ASP A 105 5.84 -12.52 -10.30
C ASP A 105 5.96 -13.85 -9.50
N PRO A 106 6.06 -13.80 -8.15
CA PRO A 106 6.23 -15.00 -7.34
C PRO A 106 5.02 -15.96 -7.36
N GLU A 107 3.84 -15.47 -7.70
CA GLU A 107 2.60 -16.25 -7.73
C GLU A 107 2.15 -16.50 -9.18
N ASP A 108 2.03 -15.43 -9.96
CA ASP A 108 1.70 -15.49 -11.38
C ASP A 108 2.99 -15.71 -12.20
N THR A 109 3.57 -16.91 -12.13
CA THR A 109 4.90 -17.19 -12.72
C THR A 109 5.00 -16.98 -14.24
N ASP A 110 3.87 -16.89 -14.96
CA ASP A 110 3.79 -16.54 -16.38
C ASP A 110 3.74 -15.02 -16.63
N LYS A 111 3.65 -14.23 -15.58
CA LYS A 111 3.65 -12.76 -15.61
C LYS A 111 4.95 -12.22 -15.01
N LYS A 112 5.25 -10.98 -15.38
CA LYS A 112 6.42 -10.25 -14.90
C LYS A 112 6.03 -8.95 -14.21
N GLY A 113 7.02 -8.34 -13.56
CA GLY A 113 6.95 -6.93 -13.15
C GLY A 113 6.68 -5.99 -14.30
N SER A 114 6.42 -4.72 -13.99
CA SER A 114 6.09 -3.69 -14.99
C SER A 114 7.12 -2.57 -15.09
N ARG A 115 8.10 -2.52 -14.18
CA ARG A 115 9.08 -1.43 -14.18
C ARG A 115 10.06 -1.54 -15.34
N LYS A 116 10.27 -0.44 -16.05
CA LYS A 116 11.17 -0.32 -17.20
C LYS A 116 12.54 0.27 -16.84
N ASP A 117 12.64 0.88 -15.66
CA ASP A 117 13.90 1.40 -15.10
C ASP A 117 14.84 0.30 -14.56
N GLY A 118 14.45 -0.97 -14.64
CA GLY A 118 15.24 -2.12 -14.20
C GLY A 118 15.36 -2.27 -12.69
N ARG A 119 14.64 -1.47 -11.90
CA ARG A 119 14.74 -1.47 -10.44
C ARG A 119 13.83 -2.52 -9.81
N ASN A 120 14.31 -3.11 -8.72
CA ASN A 120 13.52 -3.93 -7.83
C ASN A 120 13.30 -3.17 -6.52
N LEU A 121 12.16 -2.50 -6.42
CA LEU A 121 11.83 -1.67 -5.28
C LEU A 121 11.54 -2.48 -4.01
N VAL A 122 11.10 -3.74 -4.15
CA VAL A 122 10.98 -4.65 -2.99
C VAL A 122 12.37 -4.87 -2.39
N GLN A 123 13.36 -5.20 -3.22
CA GLN A 123 14.72 -5.42 -2.76
C GLN A 123 15.35 -4.14 -2.20
N GLU A 124 15.10 -2.97 -2.81
CA GLU A 124 15.56 -1.69 -2.28
C GLU A 124 14.96 -1.41 -0.89
N TRP A 125 13.66 -1.66 -0.70
CA TRP A 125 13.01 -1.54 0.60
C TRP A 125 13.58 -2.53 1.62
N GLN A 126 13.77 -3.79 1.25
CA GLN A 126 14.39 -4.79 2.14
C GLN A 126 15.82 -4.43 2.51
N ASN A 127 16.61 -3.88 1.58
CA ASN A 127 17.98 -3.45 1.85
C ASN A 127 18.02 -2.31 2.88
N ARG A 128 17.04 -1.40 2.83
CA ARG A 128 16.90 -0.32 3.81
C ARG A 128 16.60 -0.86 5.22
N TYR A 129 15.82 -1.93 5.31
CA TYR A 129 15.45 -2.58 6.57
C TYR A 129 16.11 -3.95 6.70
N SER A 130 17.39 -4.07 6.35
CA SER A 130 18.08 -5.37 6.18
C SER A 130 18.06 -6.29 7.40
N ASN A 131 17.88 -5.74 8.61
CA ASN A 131 17.83 -6.50 9.86
C ASN A 131 16.43 -6.49 10.53
N SER A 132 15.45 -5.81 9.94
CA SER A 132 14.16 -5.50 10.61
C SER A 132 12.95 -5.52 9.68
N GLY A 133 13.17 -5.66 8.37
CA GLY A 133 12.16 -5.63 7.34
C GLY A 133 11.83 -7.03 6.83
N VAL A 134 10.55 -7.36 6.83
CA VAL A 134 10.05 -8.62 6.25
C VAL A 134 9.15 -8.31 5.06
N PHE A 135 9.45 -8.95 3.93
CA PHE A 135 8.57 -8.92 2.76
C PHE A 135 7.71 -10.18 2.71
N LEU A 136 6.42 -10.01 2.43
CA LEU A 136 5.44 -11.08 2.31
C LEU A 136 4.69 -10.95 1.00
N TRP A 137 4.30 -12.06 0.40
CA TRP A 137 3.48 -12.05 -0.81
C TRP A 137 2.32 -13.04 -0.81
N ASN A 138 2.18 -13.87 0.23
CA ASN A 138 1.10 -14.85 0.33
C ASN A 138 0.57 -15.03 1.76
N LYS A 139 -0.54 -15.78 1.88
CA LYS A 139 -1.23 -16.03 3.16
C LYS A 139 -0.38 -16.82 4.15
N GLU A 140 0.38 -17.80 3.69
CA GLU A 140 1.21 -18.62 4.57
C GLU A 140 2.27 -17.78 5.28
N GLN A 141 2.96 -16.92 4.54
CA GLN A 141 3.94 -15.98 5.09
C GLN A 141 3.27 -14.97 6.02
N PHE A 142 2.10 -14.44 5.64
CA PHE A 142 1.32 -13.55 6.48
C PHE A 142 0.96 -14.18 7.83
N ASP A 143 0.51 -15.44 7.83
CA ASP A 143 0.13 -16.15 9.05
C ASP A 143 1.32 -16.41 9.96
N LYS A 144 2.48 -16.67 9.38
CA LYS A 144 3.76 -16.88 10.09
C LYS A 144 4.47 -15.60 10.53
N LEU A 145 4.01 -14.42 10.10
CA LEU A 145 4.63 -13.14 10.47
C LEU A 145 4.66 -12.99 11.99
N ASP A 146 5.88 -12.88 12.54
CA ASP A 146 6.09 -12.51 13.94
C ASP A 146 5.55 -11.09 14.15
N PRO A 147 4.57 -10.90 15.05
CA PRO A 147 4.09 -9.58 15.37
C PRO A 147 5.25 -8.63 15.74
N GLN A 148 6.32 -9.10 16.41
CA GLN A 148 7.48 -8.26 16.82
C GLN A 148 8.35 -7.73 15.69
N THR A 149 8.06 -8.11 14.44
CA THR A 149 8.74 -7.55 13.26
C THR A 149 8.57 -6.03 13.21
N PRO A 150 9.67 -5.23 13.17
CA PRO A 150 9.56 -3.78 13.15
C PRO A 150 8.93 -3.22 11.87
N HIS A 151 9.34 -3.72 10.70
CA HIS A 151 8.78 -3.27 9.42
C HIS A 151 8.33 -4.45 8.57
N VAL A 152 7.13 -4.36 8.01
CA VAL A 152 6.59 -5.37 7.11
C VAL A 152 5.97 -4.74 5.87
N MET A 153 6.32 -5.31 4.71
CA MET A 153 5.67 -5.03 3.44
C MET A 153 5.05 -6.32 2.89
N GLY A 154 3.72 -6.41 2.95
CA GLY A 154 2.94 -7.49 2.37
C GLY A 154 2.25 -7.06 1.08
N LEU A 155 2.68 -7.60 -0.06
CA LEU A 155 2.08 -7.38 -1.37
C LEU A 155 1.49 -8.69 -1.89
N PHE A 156 0.20 -8.91 -1.64
CA PHE A 156 -0.45 -10.21 -1.77
C PHE A 156 -0.94 -10.55 -3.18
N GLU A 157 -1.01 -9.57 -4.07
CA GLU A 157 -1.46 -9.78 -5.45
C GLU A 157 -0.62 -8.97 -6.44
N ARG A 158 -0.55 -9.44 -7.70
CA ARG A 158 0.20 -8.75 -8.76
C ARG A 158 -0.34 -7.35 -9.00
N SER A 159 -1.67 -7.19 -8.94
CA SER A 159 -2.40 -5.92 -9.07
C SER A 159 -3.28 -5.70 -7.83
N HIS A 160 -4.54 -5.29 -7.98
CA HIS A 160 -5.46 -5.25 -6.85
C HIS A 160 -5.67 -6.66 -6.25
N MET A 161 -5.92 -6.73 -4.95
CA MET A 161 -6.32 -7.98 -4.28
C MET A 161 -7.61 -8.54 -4.88
N ARG A 162 -7.91 -9.83 -4.69
CA ARG A 162 -9.15 -10.41 -5.20
C ARG A 162 -10.36 -9.76 -4.53
N TYR A 163 -11.52 -9.89 -5.18
CA TYR A 163 -12.76 -9.59 -4.47
C TYR A 163 -12.94 -10.63 -3.37
N GLU A 164 -13.52 -10.23 -2.22
CA GLU A 164 -13.70 -11.15 -1.08
C GLU A 164 -14.42 -12.45 -1.47
N ALA A 165 -15.33 -12.41 -2.44
CA ALA A 165 -16.04 -13.59 -2.93
C ALA A 165 -15.15 -14.61 -3.67
N ASP A 166 -14.03 -14.15 -4.24
CA ASP A 166 -13.08 -14.96 -5.01
C ASP A 166 -11.75 -15.16 -4.27
N ARG A 167 -11.58 -14.55 -3.08
CA ARG A 167 -10.34 -14.59 -2.29
C ARG A 167 -9.84 -16.01 -2.01
N LEU A 168 -10.74 -16.94 -1.71
CA LEU A 168 -10.37 -18.34 -1.42
C LEU A 168 -9.96 -19.15 -2.66
N LYS A 169 -10.04 -18.57 -3.85
CA LYS A 169 -9.61 -19.19 -5.11
C LYS A 169 -8.21 -18.75 -5.53
N ASP A 170 -7.58 -17.91 -4.72
CA ASP A 170 -6.23 -17.44 -4.94
C ASP A 170 -5.20 -18.55 -4.71
N ASN A 171 -4.17 -18.62 -5.54
CA ASN A 171 -3.26 -19.78 -5.59
C ASN A 171 -2.27 -19.78 -4.44
N GLY A 172 -1.64 -18.63 -4.16
CA GLY A 172 -0.81 -18.39 -2.98
C GLY A 172 -1.65 -18.10 -1.74
N GLY A 173 -2.90 -17.71 -1.94
CA GLY A 173 -3.80 -17.26 -0.90
C GLY A 173 -3.47 -15.83 -0.47
N GLU A 174 -4.50 -15.05 -0.15
CA GLU A 174 -4.35 -13.69 0.37
C GLU A 174 -5.15 -13.50 1.68
N PRO A 175 -4.64 -12.67 2.62
CA PRO A 175 -5.36 -12.33 3.84
C PRO A 175 -6.57 -11.44 3.51
N SER A 176 -7.65 -11.62 4.26
CA SER A 176 -8.78 -10.69 4.22
C SER A 176 -8.39 -9.32 4.77
N LEU A 177 -9.18 -8.29 4.41
CA LEU A 177 -9.03 -6.94 5.00
C LEU A 177 -9.10 -6.97 6.53
N ALA A 178 -9.94 -7.85 7.09
CA ALA A 178 -10.08 -8.03 8.52
C ALA A 178 -8.80 -8.57 9.16
N GLU A 179 -8.21 -9.62 8.57
CA GLU A 179 -6.96 -10.22 9.04
C GLU A 179 -5.81 -9.21 8.96
N MET A 180 -5.67 -8.50 7.83
CA MET A 180 -4.65 -7.46 7.67
C MET A 180 -4.82 -6.35 8.70
N THR A 181 -6.05 -5.90 8.94
CA THR A 181 -6.34 -4.84 9.92
C THR A 181 -6.02 -5.27 11.33
N ALA A 182 -6.47 -6.47 11.75
CA ALA A 182 -6.22 -6.99 13.08
C ALA A 182 -4.71 -7.12 13.34
N LYS A 183 -3.97 -7.74 12.41
CA LYS A 183 -2.51 -7.90 12.54
C LYS A 183 -1.79 -6.55 12.56
N SER A 184 -2.24 -5.57 11.76
CA SER A 184 -1.69 -4.21 11.78
C SER A 184 -1.89 -3.54 13.14
N ILE A 185 -3.07 -3.66 13.75
CA ILE A 185 -3.33 -3.11 15.08
C ILE A 185 -2.43 -3.79 16.12
N ASP A 186 -2.28 -5.11 16.06
CA ASP A 186 -1.41 -5.85 16.98
C ASP A 186 0.07 -5.45 16.86
N MET A 187 0.51 -5.04 15.67
CA MET A 187 1.84 -4.48 15.41
C MET A 187 1.99 -3.06 15.93
N LEU A 188 1.12 -2.17 15.50
CA LEU A 188 1.24 -0.74 15.72
C LEU A 188 0.92 -0.32 17.16
N SER A 189 0.01 -1.02 17.84
CA SER A 189 -0.42 -0.68 19.21
C SER A 189 0.66 -0.83 20.28
N ARG A 190 1.82 -1.38 19.92
CA ARG A 190 2.98 -1.51 20.81
C ARG A 190 3.77 -0.22 20.98
N ASN A 191 3.65 0.72 20.04
CA ASN A 191 4.30 2.01 20.20
C ASN A 191 3.58 2.80 21.33
N PRO A 192 4.30 3.19 22.41
CA PRO A 192 3.69 3.90 23.54
C PRO A 192 3.16 5.30 23.18
N ASN A 193 3.61 5.88 22.07
CA ASN A 193 3.12 7.17 21.57
C ASN A 193 1.82 7.02 20.75
N GLY A 194 1.32 5.79 20.58
CA GLY A 194 0.16 5.47 19.76
C GLY A 194 0.54 5.20 18.31
N PHE A 195 -0.49 5.16 17.44
CA PHE A 195 -0.31 4.86 16.04
C PHE A 195 -1.36 5.53 15.14
N PHE A 196 -1.01 5.67 13.88
CA PHE A 196 -1.92 5.99 12.79
C PHE A 196 -2.03 4.79 11.85
N LEU A 197 -3.26 4.38 11.54
CA LEU A 197 -3.52 3.28 10.60
C LEU A 197 -4.60 3.70 9.61
N MET A 198 -4.26 3.69 8.32
CA MET A 198 -5.23 3.82 7.25
C MET A 198 -5.67 2.41 6.77
N VAL A 199 -6.98 2.18 6.69
CA VAL A 199 -7.57 0.93 6.20
C VAL A 199 -8.57 1.22 5.08
N GLU A 200 -8.35 0.62 3.91
CA GLU A 200 -9.20 0.82 2.72
C GLU A 200 -9.81 -0.49 2.16
N GLY A 201 -11.14 -0.54 2.11
CA GLY A 201 -11.89 -1.51 1.31
C GLY A 201 -11.96 -1.14 -0.18
N GLY A 202 -10.82 -0.93 -0.84
CA GLY A 202 -10.74 -0.37 -2.20
C GLY A 202 -11.48 -1.17 -3.28
N ARG A 203 -11.82 -2.44 -3.05
CA ARG A 203 -12.63 -3.25 -3.99
C ARG A 203 -14.12 -2.91 -3.97
N ILE A 204 -14.62 -2.19 -2.97
CA ILE A 204 -16.01 -1.67 -2.96
C ILE A 204 -16.21 -0.70 -4.14
N ASP A 205 -15.24 0.18 -4.35
CA ASP A 205 -15.27 1.17 -5.43
C ASP A 205 -15.17 0.47 -6.78
N HIS A 206 -14.27 -0.50 -6.97
CA HIS A 206 -14.15 -1.24 -8.24
C HIS A 206 -15.40 -2.07 -8.63
N ALA A 207 -16.19 -2.51 -7.65
CA ALA A 207 -17.43 -3.24 -7.91
C ALA A 207 -18.59 -2.31 -8.33
N HIS A 208 -18.48 -0.99 -8.13
CA HIS A 208 -19.54 -0.03 -8.47
C HIS A 208 -19.58 0.34 -9.96
N PRO A 209 -18.44 0.60 -10.66
CA PRO A 209 -18.39 0.78 -12.12
C PRO A 209 -18.69 -0.49 -12.92
N THR A 210 -18.54 -1.68 -12.34
CA THR A 210 -18.67 -2.96 -13.05
C THR A 210 -20.08 -3.58 -13.00
N THR A 211 -21.10 -2.83 -12.54
CA THR A 211 -22.50 -3.29 -12.40
C THR A 211 -22.66 -4.67 -11.72
N ARG A 212 -21.79 -5.01 -10.77
CA ARG A 212 -21.90 -6.23 -9.96
C ARG A 212 -22.40 -5.93 -8.55
N ALA A 213 -23.72 -5.96 -8.35
CA ALA A 213 -24.38 -5.59 -7.09
C ALA A 213 -24.10 -6.54 -5.89
N MET A 214 -23.77 -7.81 -6.15
CA MET A 214 -23.56 -8.82 -5.09
C MET A 214 -22.19 -8.69 -4.37
N PRO A 215 -21.05 -8.48 -5.07
CA PRO A 215 -19.77 -8.15 -4.46
C PRO A 215 -19.76 -6.84 -3.64
N THR A 216 -20.45 -5.79 -4.10
CA THR A 216 -20.58 -4.51 -3.37
C THR A 216 -21.33 -4.66 -2.05
N ALA A 217 -22.38 -5.50 -2.00
CA ALA A 217 -23.15 -5.70 -0.78
C ALA A 217 -22.33 -6.45 0.27
N ARG A 218 -21.61 -7.52 -0.11
CA ARG A 218 -20.79 -8.30 0.83
C ARG A 218 -19.61 -7.51 1.37
N SER A 219 -18.96 -6.70 0.54
CA SER A 219 -17.84 -5.83 0.96
C SER A 219 -18.30 -4.70 1.90
N ARG A 220 -19.47 -4.10 1.68
CA ARG A 220 -20.07 -3.11 2.61
C ARG A 220 -20.54 -3.72 3.94
N THR A 221 -21.13 -4.91 3.93
CA THR A 221 -21.54 -5.61 5.16
C THR A 221 -20.31 -5.99 6.00
N TRP A 222 -19.21 -6.37 5.36
CA TRP A 222 -17.93 -6.65 6.03
C TRP A 222 -17.22 -5.42 6.59
N TRP A 223 -17.30 -4.26 5.92
CA TRP A 223 -16.79 -2.99 6.49
C TRP A 223 -17.40 -2.69 7.86
N ARG A 224 -18.70 -2.98 8.03
CA ARG A 224 -19.41 -2.81 9.31
C ARG A 224 -18.99 -3.82 10.38
N SER A 225 -18.51 -5.01 10.01
CA SER A 225 -18.04 -6.03 10.97
C SER A 225 -16.55 -5.93 11.29
N THR A 226 -15.78 -5.17 10.52
CA THR A 226 -14.32 -5.00 10.69
C THR A 226 -13.92 -3.84 11.58
N MET A 227 -14.83 -2.91 11.89
CA MET A 227 -14.61 -1.97 12.99
C MET A 227 -14.86 -2.71 14.31
N PRO A 228 -13.83 -2.97 15.13
CA PRO A 228 -14.08 -3.45 16.49
C PRO A 228 -14.92 -2.39 17.20
N SER A 229 -15.88 -2.81 18.01
CA SER A 229 -16.64 -1.94 18.91
C SER A 229 -15.76 -1.40 20.06
N LYS A 230 -14.55 -0.92 19.78
CA LYS A 230 -13.74 -0.22 20.78
C LYS A 230 -14.05 1.26 20.69
N ARG A 231 -15.06 1.68 21.46
CA ARG A 231 -15.14 3.08 21.94
C ARG A 231 -13.88 3.34 22.76
N LEU A 232 -12.88 3.96 22.16
CA LEU A 232 -11.75 4.57 22.84
C LEU A 232 -11.84 6.07 22.62
N TRP A 233 -12.75 6.69 23.36
CA TRP A 233 -12.64 8.08 23.77
C TRP A 233 -12.47 8.05 25.29
N GLY A 234 -11.21 7.99 25.73
CA GLY A 234 -10.79 8.28 27.09
C GLY A 234 -10.22 9.70 27.12
N ARG A 235 -10.58 10.45 28.17
CA ARG A 235 -10.34 11.88 28.37
C ARG A 235 -8.88 12.30 28.23
#